data_AF-A0A7Y7NCT3-F1
#
_entry.id   AF-A0A7Y7NCT3-F1
#
_cell.length_a   1.000
_cell.length_b   1.000
_cell.length_c   1.000
_cell.angle_alpha   90.00
_cell.angle_beta   90.00
_cell.angle_gamma   90.00
#
_symmetry.space_group_name_H-M   'P 1'
#
loop_
_entity.id
_entity.type
_entity.pdbx_description
1 polymer ?
#
loop_
_entity_poly.entity_id
_entity_poly.type
_entity_poly.pdbx_seq_one_letter_code
_entity_poly.pdbx_strand_id
1 'polypeptide(L)'
;MTMKTRIHLALIVLLSLTLAPLGVYAARQYFIASEREDRDIFLRKELLKADAIVDDAMAVEAYKKLTPVLPEIQVRIVQRQWRMALELMRYLQRAGNNAELKSETGAFGAQLKTLLDRMLERCATTLADGASLRPEILWQVYNAAGSAKVLSAFVMLETEQNLDKVQGVMREALTDYKASIEAVDKAGLPPAQKNIPRWNFELLNGEGSVQKYEVSTTDMEKNQALKENLETLIPEIGGYAPGEPIDTRVKK
;
A
#
# COMPACT_ATOMS: atom_id res chain seq x y z
N MET A 1 -51.47 14.57 55.57
CA MET A 1 -50.33 14.89 54.68
C MET A 1 -50.52 16.31 54.16
N THR A 2 -49.60 17.24 54.43
CA THR A 2 -49.77 18.66 54.07
C THR A 2 -49.40 18.90 52.60
N MET A 3 -49.96 19.94 51.97
CA MET A 3 -49.74 20.25 50.54
C MET A 3 -48.23 20.39 50.19
N LYS A 4 -47.44 20.91 51.13
CA LYS A 4 -45.97 21.00 51.02
C LYS A 4 -45.30 19.63 50.90
N THR A 5 -45.75 18.61 51.63
CA THR A 5 -45.18 17.26 51.57
C THR A 5 -45.40 16.60 50.21
N ARG A 6 -46.53 16.88 49.55
CA ARG A 6 -46.85 16.35 48.21
C ARG A 6 -45.98 16.96 47.11
N ILE A 7 -45.70 18.27 47.20
CA ILE A 7 -44.84 18.99 46.25
C ILE A 7 -43.38 18.49 46.35
N HIS A 8 -42.86 18.29 47.57
CA HIS A 8 -41.53 17.72 47.75
C HIS A 8 -41.41 16.29 47.23
N LEU A 9 -42.42 15.45 47.46
CA LEU A 9 -42.43 14.08 46.94
C LEU A 9 -42.46 14.06 45.41
N ALA A 10 -43.26 14.91 44.77
CA ALA A 10 -43.32 15.04 43.32
C ALA A 10 -41.99 15.51 42.72
N LEU A 11 -41.31 16.47 43.36
CA LEU A 11 -39.98 16.93 42.95
C LEU A 11 -38.93 15.83 43.04
N ILE A 12 -38.92 15.04 44.12
CA ILE A 12 -37.99 13.90 44.28
C ILE A 12 -38.24 12.85 43.19
N VAL A 13 -39.51 12.52 42.93
CA VAL A 13 -39.87 11.57 41.86
C VAL A 13 -39.41 12.11 40.50
N LEU A 14 -39.66 13.39 40.19
CA LEU A 14 -39.23 14.01 38.93
C LEU A 14 -37.69 14.04 38.78
N LEU A 15 -36.96 14.34 39.86
CA LEU A 15 -35.49 14.31 39.88
C LEU A 15 -34.97 12.89 39.65
N SER A 16 -35.59 11.89 40.29
CA SER A 16 -35.18 10.49 40.15
C SER A 16 -35.44 9.95 38.74
N LEU A 17 -36.58 10.34 38.14
CA LEU A 17 -36.96 9.96 36.77
C LEU A 17 -36.07 10.61 35.71
N THR A 18 -35.38 11.70 36.02
CA THR A 18 -34.47 12.39 35.08
C THR A 18 -33.00 11.98 35.30
N LEU A 19 -32.56 11.85 36.55
CA LEU A 19 -31.17 11.49 36.87
C LEU A 19 -30.88 10.00 36.63
N ALA A 20 -31.83 9.09 36.87
CA ALA A 20 -31.64 7.67 36.63
C ALA A 20 -31.33 7.33 35.15
N PRO A 21 -32.11 7.79 34.15
CA PRO A 21 -31.80 7.51 32.75
C PRO A 21 -30.52 8.21 32.27
N LEU A 22 -30.21 9.40 32.80
CA LEU A 22 -28.92 10.07 32.52
C LEU A 22 -27.73 9.26 33.06
N GLY A 23 -27.85 8.73 34.27
CA GLY A 23 -26.84 7.85 34.85
C GLY A 23 -26.64 6.57 34.04
N VAL A 24 -27.73 5.93 33.59
CA VAL A 24 -27.67 4.74 32.71
C VAL A 24 -27.04 5.08 31.36
N TYR A 25 -27.39 6.22 30.77
CA TYR A 25 -26.80 6.69 29.51
C TYR A 25 -25.30 6.97 29.66
N ALA A 26 -24.89 7.69 30.70
CA ALA A 26 -23.49 7.99 30.98
C ALA A 26 -22.67 6.71 31.22
N ALA A 27 -23.20 5.77 32.02
CA ALA A 27 -22.56 4.47 32.24
C ALA A 27 -22.41 3.69 30.93
N ARG A 28 -23.45 3.66 30.08
CA ARG A 28 -23.39 2.97 28.78
C ARG A 28 -22.36 3.61 27.85
N GLN A 29 -22.29 4.94 27.79
CA GLN A 29 -21.27 5.64 26.99
C GLN A 29 -19.87 5.36 27.51
N TYR A 30 -19.68 5.35 28.82
CA TYR A 30 -18.41 4.99 29.44
C TYR A 30 -17.99 3.56 29.08
N PHE A 31 -18.89 2.57 29.19
CA PHE A 31 -18.60 1.19 28.81
C PHE A 31 -18.23 1.07 27.33
N ILE A 32 -18.98 1.72 26.42
CA ILE A 32 -18.67 1.73 24.99
C ILE A 32 -17.31 2.38 24.72
N ALA A 33 -16.97 3.46 25.41
CA ALA A 33 -15.67 4.11 25.28
C ALA A 33 -14.53 3.21 25.78
N SER A 34 -14.71 2.59 26.95
CA SER A 34 -13.73 1.66 27.54
C SER A 34 -13.49 0.44 26.64
N GLU A 35 -14.54 -0.19 26.10
CA GLU A 35 -14.40 -1.32 25.18
C GLU A 35 -13.67 -0.94 23.88
N ARG A 36 -13.89 0.28 23.39
CA ARG A 36 -13.16 0.80 22.23
C ARG A 36 -11.69 1.02 22.56
N GLU A 37 -11.39 1.60 23.71
CA GLU A 37 -10.01 1.82 24.16
C GLU A 37 -9.25 0.50 24.33
N ASP A 38 -9.85 -0.49 25.00
CA ASP A 38 -9.26 -1.81 25.18
C ASP A 38 -8.99 -2.50 23.84
N ARG A 39 -9.92 -2.39 22.89
CA ARG A 39 -9.75 -2.93 21.53
C ARG A 39 -8.65 -2.20 20.76
N ASP A 40 -8.56 -0.88 20.88
CA ASP A 40 -7.54 -0.08 20.20
C ASP A 40 -6.14 -0.38 20.78
N ILE A 41 -6.03 -0.54 22.10
CA ILE A 41 -4.79 -0.98 22.77
C ILE A 41 -4.39 -2.38 22.30
N PHE A 42 -5.35 -3.30 22.26
CA PHE A 42 -5.10 -4.67 21.78
C PHE A 42 -4.62 -4.66 20.32
N LEU A 43 -5.31 -3.93 19.45
CA LEU A 43 -4.93 -3.82 18.03
C LEU A 43 -3.53 -3.23 17.87
N ARG A 44 -3.19 -2.17 18.61
CA ARG A 44 -1.84 -1.59 18.60
C ARG A 44 -0.79 -2.59 19.04
N LYS A 45 -1.07 -3.39 20.06
CA LYS A 45 -0.15 -4.43 20.54
C LYS A 45 0.06 -5.52 19.50
N GLU A 46 -1.00 -5.99 18.84
CA GLU A 46 -0.89 -7.01 17.80
C GLU A 46 -0.23 -6.46 16.52
N LEU A 47 -0.46 -5.18 16.19
CA LEU A 47 0.27 -4.48 15.12
C LEU A 47 1.78 -4.45 15.39
N LEU A 48 2.19 -4.05 16.60
CA LEU A 48 3.60 -4.03 16.98
C LEU A 48 4.25 -5.42 16.91
N LYS A 49 3.50 -6.47 17.28
CA LYS A 49 3.98 -7.85 17.12
C LYS A 49 4.17 -8.21 15.66
N ALA A 50 3.23 -7.87 14.79
CA ALA A 50 3.33 -8.13 13.35
C ALA A 50 4.48 -7.31 12.71
N ASP A 51 4.68 -6.06 13.14
CA ASP A 51 5.77 -5.20 12.71
C ASP A 51 7.15 -5.79 13.08
N ALA A 52 7.25 -6.42 14.25
CA ALA A 52 8.48 -7.05 14.75
C ALA A 52 8.86 -8.35 14.01
N ILE A 53 7.97 -8.90 13.17
CA ILE A 53 8.28 -10.09 12.37
C ILE A 53 9.25 -9.70 11.24
N VAL A 54 10.40 -10.37 11.22
CA VAL A 54 11.45 -10.15 10.21
C VAL A 54 11.06 -10.75 8.87
N ASP A 55 10.56 -11.98 8.87
CA ASP A 55 10.11 -12.67 7.65
C ASP A 55 8.85 -12.02 7.07
N ASP A 56 8.94 -11.52 5.84
CA ASP A 56 7.86 -10.74 5.22
C ASP A 56 6.60 -11.60 4.98
N ALA A 57 6.74 -12.88 4.66
CA ALA A 57 5.60 -13.78 4.44
C ALA A 57 4.84 -14.04 5.75
N MET A 58 5.56 -14.31 6.84
CA MET A 58 4.98 -14.46 8.17
C MET A 58 4.33 -13.16 8.66
N ALA A 59 4.94 -12.00 8.38
CA ALA A 59 4.37 -10.70 8.73
C ALA A 59 3.03 -10.47 8.00
N VAL A 60 2.95 -10.79 6.70
CA VAL A 60 1.70 -10.72 5.92
C VAL A 60 0.61 -11.58 6.53
N GLU A 61 0.91 -12.82 6.91
CA GLU A 61 -0.06 -13.72 7.55
C GLU A 61 -0.48 -13.24 8.94
N ALA A 62 0.40 -12.57 9.68
CA ALA A 62 0.05 -11.93 10.95
C ALA A 62 -0.92 -10.76 10.75
N TYR A 63 -0.65 -9.87 9.78
CA TYR A 63 -1.54 -8.73 9.47
C TYR A 63 -2.93 -9.17 9.04
N LYS A 64 -3.06 -10.24 8.26
CA LYS A 64 -4.35 -10.77 7.80
C LYS A 64 -5.26 -11.24 8.94
N LYS A 65 -4.70 -11.55 10.11
CA LYS A 65 -5.45 -11.99 11.30
C LYS A 65 -5.97 -10.83 12.15
N LEU A 66 -5.52 -9.60 11.89
CA LEU A 66 -5.92 -8.43 12.66
C LEU A 66 -7.35 -8.02 12.32
N THR A 67 -8.13 -7.73 13.35
CA THR A 67 -9.50 -7.20 13.22
C THR A 67 -9.66 -5.93 14.06
N PRO A 68 -10.33 -4.89 13.55
CA PRO A 68 -10.92 -4.76 12.20
C PRO A 68 -9.86 -4.61 11.08
N VAL A 69 -10.29 -4.85 9.84
CA VAL A 69 -9.44 -4.69 8.65
C VAL A 69 -9.34 -3.20 8.30
N LEU A 70 -8.29 -2.54 8.77
CA LEU A 70 -8.03 -1.12 8.52
C LEU A 70 -7.23 -0.90 7.22
N PRO A 71 -7.41 0.22 6.49
CA PRO A 71 -6.61 0.55 5.31
C PRO A 71 -5.10 0.61 5.59
N GLU A 72 -4.70 1.05 6.78
CA GLU A 72 -3.30 1.08 7.23
C GLU A 72 -2.68 -0.33 7.26
N ILE A 73 -3.47 -1.33 7.65
CA ILE A 73 -3.05 -2.74 7.67
C ILE A 73 -2.85 -3.22 6.22
N GLN A 74 -3.73 -2.82 5.30
CA GLN A 74 -3.58 -3.16 3.88
C GLN A 74 -2.28 -2.60 3.31
N VAL A 75 -1.97 -1.33 3.61
CA VAL A 75 -0.72 -0.71 3.18
C VAL A 75 0.50 -1.47 3.72
N ARG A 76 0.51 -1.83 5.01
CA ARG A 76 1.60 -2.65 5.58
C ARG A 76 1.75 -4.00 4.89
N ILE A 77 0.64 -4.67 4.55
CA ILE A 77 0.68 -5.93 3.79
C ILE A 77 1.32 -5.69 2.42
N VAL A 78 0.87 -4.67 1.67
CA VAL A 78 1.42 -4.36 0.34
C VAL A 78 2.92 -4.01 0.43
N GLN A 79 3.35 -3.29 1.46
CA GLN A 79 4.78 -3.00 1.70
C GLN A 79 5.61 -4.28 1.88
N ARG A 80 5.12 -5.25 2.65
CA ARG A 80 5.80 -6.54 2.85
C ARG A 80 5.83 -7.36 1.56
N GLN A 81 4.71 -7.40 0.83
CA GLN A 81 4.63 -8.07 -0.47
C GLN A 81 5.58 -7.44 -1.50
N TRP A 82 5.75 -6.11 -1.47
CA TRP A 82 6.71 -5.44 -2.35
C TRP A 82 8.15 -5.86 -2.09
N ARG A 83 8.57 -5.97 -0.82
CA ARG A 83 9.92 -6.46 -0.47
C ARG A 83 10.16 -7.89 -0.98
N MET A 84 9.17 -8.76 -0.81
CA MET A 84 9.19 -10.11 -1.37
C MET A 84 9.29 -10.10 -2.91
N ALA A 85 8.58 -9.19 -3.58
CA ALA A 85 8.64 -9.05 -5.03
C ALA A 85 10.03 -8.62 -5.53
N LEU A 86 10.65 -7.67 -4.83
CA LEU A 86 12.03 -7.25 -5.12
C LEU A 86 13.03 -8.40 -4.90
N GLU A 87 12.82 -9.23 -3.88
CA GLU A 87 13.67 -10.39 -3.64
C GLU A 87 13.53 -11.44 -4.76
N LEU A 88 12.30 -11.77 -5.16
CA LEU A 88 12.03 -12.67 -6.28
C LEU A 88 12.61 -12.15 -7.60
N MET A 89 12.54 -10.85 -7.82
CA MET A 89 13.16 -10.20 -8.97
C MET A 89 14.69 -10.34 -8.96
N ARG A 90 15.34 -10.17 -7.81
CA ARG A 90 16.79 -10.41 -7.68
C ARG A 90 17.14 -11.87 -7.93
N TYR A 91 16.32 -12.82 -7.48
CA TYR A 91 16.52 -14.24 -7.80
C TYR A 91 16.38 -14.51 -9.30
N LEU A 92 15.39 -13.92 -9.97
CA LEU A 92 15.22 -14.00 -11.42
C LEU A 92 16.44 -13.48 -12.17
N GLN A 93 16.94 -12.30 -11.80
CA GLN A 93 18.14 -11.72 -12.42
C GLN A 93 19.38 -12.61 -12.21
N ARG A 94 19.57 -13.16 -11.01
CA ARG A 94 20.67 -14.09 -10.71
C ARG A 94 20.54 -15.41 -11.47
N ALA A 95 19.35 -15.98 -11.52
CA ALA A 95 19.08 -17.23 -12.22
C ALA A 95 19.23 -17.09 -13.74
N GLY A 96 18.87 -15.93 -14.30
CA GLY A 96 19.12 -15.60 -15.71
C GLY A 96 20.62 -15.59 -16.08
N ASN A 97 21.48 -15.20 -15.13
CA ASN A 97 22.93 -15.12 -15.29
C ASN A 97 23.68 -16.40 -14.86
N ASN A 98 22.98 -17.44 -14.39
CA ASN A 98 23.58 -18.68 -13.92
C ASN A 98 22.96 -19.90 -14.61
N ALA A 99 23.79 -20.62 -15.38
CA ALA A 99 23.36 -21.80 -16.13
C ALA A 99 22.77 -22.92 -15.25
N GLU A 100 23.22 -23.04 -13.99
CA GLU A 100 22.74 -24.06 -13.04
C GLU A 100 21.35 -23.75 -12.47
N LEU A 101 20.99 -22.46 -12.40
CA LEU A 101 19.72 -21.99 -11.85
C LEU A 101 18.67 -21.67 -12.94
N LYS A 102 19.04 -21.81 -14.21
CA LYS A 102 18.18 -21.47 -15.35
C LYS A 102 16.88 -22.28 -15.39
N SER A 103 16.87 -23.48 -14.82
CA SER A 103 15.67 -24.31 -14.64
C SER A 103 14.68 -23.73 -13.62
N GLU A 104 15.12 -22.89 -12.69
CA GLU A 104 14.29 -22.30 -11.64
C GLU A 104 13.68 -20.94 -12.04
N THR A 105 14.19 -20.30 -13.10
CA THR A 105 13.71 -18.99 -13.59
C THR A 105 12.20 -18.99 -13.86
N GLY A 106 11.65 -20.08 -14.42
CA GLY A 106 10.21 -20.20 -14.65
C GLY A 106 9.39 -20.23 -13.36
N ALA A 107 9.90 -20.90 -12.32
CA ALA A 107 9.24 -20.99 -11.02
C ALA A 107 9.24 -19.63 -10.30
N PHE A 108 10.37 -18.93 -10.27
CA PHE A 108 10.45 -17.59 -9.68
C PHE A 108 9.58 -16.58 -10.44
N GLY A 109 9.50 -16.69 -11.77
CA GLY A 109 8.64 -15.84 -12.60
C GLY A 109 7.15 -16.01 -12.27
N ALA A 110 6.70 -17.26 -12.14
CA ALA A 110 5.32 -17.57 -11.76
C ALA A 110 4.99 -17.09 -10.33
N GLN A 111 5.92 -17.25 -9.38
CA GLN A 111 5.77 -16.74 -8.02
C GLN A 111 5.68 -15.22 -7.98
N LEU A 112 6.56 -14.52 -8.70
CA LEU A 112 6.55 -13.07 -8.80
C LEU A 112 5.24 -12.57 -9.40
N LYS A 113 4.80 -13.14 -10.52
CA LYS A 113 3.52 -12.79 -11.14
C LYS A 113 2.34 -12.96 -10.17
N THR A 114 2.27 -14.11 -9.49
CA THR A 114 1.21 -14.39 -8.51
C THR A 114 1.21 -13.38 -7.35
N LEU A 115 2.40 -12.97 -6.89
CA LEU A 115 2.55 -11.99 -5.83
C LEU A 115 2.08 -10.59 -6.28
N LEU A 116 2.46 -10.16 -7.50
CA LEU A 116 2.04 -8.89 -8.09
C LEU A 116 0.53 -8.84 -8.32
N ASP A 117 -0.06 -9.91 -8.83
CA ASP A 117 -1.52 -10.00 -9.02
C ASP A 117 -2.26 -9.80 -7.68
N ARG A 118 -1.78 -10.43 -6.60
CA ARG A 118 -2.33 -10.23 -5.24
C ARG A 118 -2.12 -8.81 -4.70
N MET A 119 -1.00 -8.16 -5.01
CA MET A 119 -0.76 -6.77 -4.61
C MET A 119 -1.74 -5.83 -5.32
N LEU A 120 -1.93 -6.01 -6.63
CA LEU A 120 -2.84 -5.20 -7.44
C LEU A 120 -4.29 -5.37 -7.00
N GLU A 121 -4.73 -6.61 -6.74
CA GLU A 121 -6.06 -6.90 -6.19
C GLU A 121 -6.27 -6.21 -4.84
N ARG A 122 -5.26 -6.25 -3.96
CA ARG A 122 -5.33 -5.57 -2.64
C ARG A 122 -5.40 -4.05 -2.77
N CYS A 123 -4.63 -3.47 -3.69
CA CYS A 123 -4.70 -2.04 -3.96
C CYS A 123 -6.08 -1.66 -4.51
N ALA A 124 -6.60 -2.42 -5.48
CA ALA A 124 -7.91 -2.17 -6.07
C ALA A 124 -9.06 -2.27 -5.04
N THR A 125 -9.04 -3.31 -4.20
CA THR A 125 -10.03 -3.47 -3.12
C THR A 125 -9.95 -2.37 -2.07
N THR A 126 -8.74 -1.90 -1.73
CA THR A 126 -8.57 -0.76 -0.82
C THR A 126 -9.08 0.53 -1.44
N LEU A 127 -8.80 0.77 -2.73
CA LEU A 127 -9.24 1.95 -3.47
C LEU A 127 -10.73 1.95 -3.84
N ALA A 128 -11.43 0.81 -3.76
CA ALA A 128 -12.85 0.73 -4.06
C ALA A 128 -13.71 1.64 -3.14
N ASP A 129 -13.25 1.90 -1.92
CA ASP A 129 -13.84 2.89 -1.00
C ASP A 129 -12.99 4.17 -0.93
N GLY A 130 -12.37 4.56 -2.04
CA GLY A 130 -11.38 5.64 -2.08
C GLY A 130 -11.86 7.00 -1.57
N ALA A 131 -13.17 7.27 -1.59
CA ALA A 131 -13.76 8.52 -1.09
C ALA A 131 -13.68 8.65 0.45
N SER A 132 -13.59 7.53 1.18
CA SER A 132 -13.49 7.50 2.65
C SER A 132 -12.04 7.52 3.13
N LEU A 133 -11.08 7.25 2.23
CA LEU A 133 -9.67 7.11 2.58
C LEU A 133 -9.00 8.48 2.80
N ARG A 134 -8.14 8.51 3.81
CA ARG A 134 -7.30 9.67 4.09
C ARG A 134 -6.25 9.85 2.97
N PRO A 135 -5.89 11.09 2.61
CA PRO A 135 -4.86 11.35 1.60
C PRO A 135 -3.55 10.60 1.87
N GLU A 136 -3.15 10.46 3.15
CA GLU A 136 -1.96 9.74 3.58
C GLU A 136 -1.98 8.26 3.19
N ILE A 137 -3.15 7.65 3.10
CA ILE A 137 -3.31 6.25 2.69
C ILE A 137 -3.46 6.17 1.17
N LEU A 138 -4.26 7.06 0.58
CA LEU A 138 -4.51 7.09 -0.86
C LEU A 138 -3.21 7.14 -1.67
N TRP A 139 -2.29 8.04 -1.31
CA TRP A 139 -1.05 8.16 -2.08
C TRP A 139 -0.20 6.88 -1.99
N GLN A 140 -0.15 6.23 -0.82
CA GLN A 140 0.63 5.00 -0.62
C GLN A 140 0.07 3.86 -1.45
N VAL A 141 -1.26 3.71 -1.47
CA VAL A 141 -1.93 2.64 -2.24
C VAL A 141 -1.78 2.86 -3.74
N TYR A 142 -2.00 4.09 -4.23
CA TYR A 142 -1.76 4.41 -5.65
C TYR A 142 -0.29 4.23 -6.05
N ASN A 143 0.65 4.68 -5.22
CA ASN A 143 2.08 4.51 -5.49
C ASN A 143 2.47 3.02 -5.58
N ALA A 144 1.94 2.20 -4.68
CA ALA A 144 2.18 0.76 -4.70
C ALA A 144 1.54 0.07 -5.91
N ALA A 145 0.33 0.47 -6.30
CA ALA A 145 -0.33 -0.03 -7.51
C ALA A 145 0.49 0.28 -8.77
N GLY A 146 0.95 1.53 -8.91
CA GLY A 146 1.83 1.93 -10.00
C GLY A 146 3.14 1.13 -10.03
N SER A 147 3.76 0.92 -8.86
CA SER A 147 5.00 0.14 -8.73
C SER A 147 4.81 -1.32 -9.12
N ALA A 148 3.72 -1.95 -8.65
CA ALA A 148 3.39 -3.33 -8.99
C ALA A 148 3.07 -3.49 -10.49
N LYS A 149 2.42 -2.50 -11.13
CA LYS A 149 2.18 -2.50 -12.59
C LYS A 149 3.47 -2.40 -13.39
N VAL A 150 4.42 -1.54 -12.99
CA VAL A 150 5.75 -1.47 -13.65
C VAL A 150 6.46 -2.81 -13.57
N LEU A 151 6.49 -3.41 -12.37
CA LEU A 151 7.14 -4.69 -12.16
C LEU A 151 6.43 -5.82 -12.93
N SER A 152 5.10 -5.77 -13.03
CA SER A 152 4.32 -6.71 -13.85
C SER A 152 4.62 -6.55 -15.34
N ALA A 153 4.70 -5.31 -15.83
CA ALA A 153 5.06 -5.00 -17.21
C ALA A 153 6.45 -5.57 -17.58
N PHE A 154 7.42 -5.48 -16.65
CA PHE A 154 8.73 -6.12 -16.82
C PHE A 154 8.63 -7.64 -16.95
N VAL A 155 7.91 -8.31 -16.05
CA VAL A 155 7.73 -9.78 -16.11
C VAL A 155 7.00 -10.20 -17.39
N MET A 156 6.03 -9.41 -17.85
CA MET A 156 5.31 -9.66 -19.10
C MET A 156 6.20 -9.51 -20.32
N LEU A 157 7.16 -8.59 -20.30
CA LEU A 157 8.13 -8.46 -21.37
C LEU A 157 9.01 -9.72 -21.50
N GLU A 158 9.46 -10.26 -20.37
CA GLU A 158 10.28 -11.49 -20.34
C GLU A 158 9.49 -12.75 -20.77
N THR A 159 8.20 -12.81 -20.45
CA THR A 159 7.41 -14.05 -20.58
C THR A 159 6.44 -14.07 -21.76
N GLU A 160 5.76 -12.96 -22.04
CA GLU A 160 4.71 -12.86 -23.06
C GLU A 160 5.19 -12.18 -24.34
N GLN A 161 6.25 -11.35 -24.28
CA GLN A 161 6.81 -10.57 -25.40
C GLN A 161 5.74 -9.75 -26.17
N ASN A 162 4.65 -9.36 -25.51
CA ASN A 162 3.55 -8.60 -26.10
C ASN A 162 3.66 -7.11 -25.76
N LEU A 163 4.25 -6.34 -26.69
CA LEU A 163 4.53 -4.92 -26.51
C LEU A 163 3.28 -4.06 -26.29
N ASP A 164 2.19 -4.31 -27.01
CA ASP A 164 0.96 -3.51 -26.89
C ASP A 164 0.36 -3.65 -25.48
N LYS A 165 0.38 -4.88 -24.95
CA LYS A 165 -0.10 -5.18 -23.59
C LYS A 165 0.80 -4.53 -22.53
N VAL A 166 2.13 -4.63 -22.70
CA VAL A 166 3.12 -3.99 -21.83
C VAL A 166 2.93 -2.47 -21.81
N GLN A 167 2.75 -1.84 -22.98
CA GLN A 167 2.48 -0.40 -23.07
C GLN A 167 1.16 -0.01 -22.38
N GLY A 168 0.12 -0.83 -22.50
CA GLY A 168 -1.14 -0.64 -21.78
C GLY A 168 -0.93 -0.58 -20.27
N VAL A 169 -0.24 -1.57 -19.70
CA VAL A 169 0.06 -1.64 -18.27
C VAL A 169 0.93 -0.46 -17.81
N MET A 170 1.90 -0.02 -18.61
CA MET A 170 2.74 1.14 -18.28
C MET A 170 1.93 2.45 -18.24
N ARG A 171 0.95 2.64 -19.14
CA ARG A 171 0.04 3.80 -19.09
C ARG A 171 -0.84 3.79 -17.83
N GLU A 172 -1.30 2.61 -17.42
CA GLU A 172 -2.02 2.46 -16.15
C GLU A 172 -1.12 2.79 -14.95
N ALA A 173 0.14 2.39 -14.96
CA ALA A 173 1.10 2.73 -13.90
C ALA A 173 1.30 4.25 -13.78
N LEU A 174 1.47 4.95 -14.91
CA LEU A 174 1.57 6.41 -14.94
C LEU A 174 0.31 7.10 -14.39
N THR A 175 -0.86 6.52 -14.65
CA THR A 175 -2.13 7.02 -14.13
C THR A 175 -2.18 6.90 -12.61
N ASP A 176 -1.76 5.75 -12.06
CA ASP A 176 -1.69 5.55 -10.61
C ASP A 176 -0.70 6.51 -9.95
N TYR A 177 0.49 6.74 -10.54
CA TYR A 177 1.44 7.70 -9.98
C TYR A 177 0.90 9.13 -9.97
N LYS A 178 0.17 9.55 -11.02
CA LYS A 178 -0.49 10.87 -11.02
C LYS A 178 -1.50 10.99 -9.88
N ALA A 179 -2.35 9.97 -9.70
CA ALA A 179 -3.30 9.94 -8.58
C ALA A 179 -2.58 9.94 -7.21
N SER A 180 -1.44 9.26 -7.12
CA SER A 180 -0.59 9.29 -5.93
C SER A 180 -0.03 10.69 -5.64
N ILE A 181 0.44 11.40 -6.66
CA ILE A 181 0.93 12.80 -6.53
C ILE A 181 -0.20 13.72 -6.06
N GLU A 182 -1.40 13.60 -6.65
CA GLU A 182 -2.56 14.40 -6.23
C GLU A 182 -2.94 14.14 -4.76
N ALA A 183 -2.85 12.89 -4.31
CA ALA A 183 -3.13 12.52 -2.93
C ALA A 183 -2.04 12.99 -1.97
N VAL A 184 -0.75 12.87 -2.33
CA VAL A 184 0.37 13.27 -1.47
C VAL A 184 0.43 14.78 -1.27
N ASP A 185 -0.04 15.56 -2.25
CA ASP A 185 -0.10 17.02 -2.17
C ASP A 185 -1.15 17.49 -1.16
N LYS A 186 -2.27 16.77 -1.08
CA LYS A 186 -3.34 16.99 -0.09
C LYS A 186 -2.97 16.47 1.30
N ALA A 187 -1.96 15.61 1.40
CA ALA A 187 -1.51 15.04 2.67
C ALA A 187 -0.62 16.02 3.45
N GLY A 188 -0.72 15.99 4.79
CA GLY A 188 0.07 16.81 5.71
C GLY A 188 1.52 16.31 5.91
N LEU A 189 2.16 15.79 4.86
CA LEU A 189 3.41 15.02 4.97
C LEU A 189 4.68 15.87 4.73
N PRO A 190 5.86 15.44 5.24
CA PRO A 190 7.13 16.08 4.97
C PRO A 190 7.49 16.10 3.47
N PRO A 191 8.26 17.09 2.98
CA PRO A 191 8.65 17.19 1.57
C PRO A 191 9.30 15.92 1.00
N ALA A 192 10.11 15.22 1.79
CA ALA A 192 10.76 13.98 1.37
C ALA A 192 9.73 12.90 0.94
N GLN A 193 8.62 12.76 1.66
CA GLN A 193 7.57 11.81 1.32
C GLN A 193 6.75 12.28 0.12
N LYS A 194 6.50 13.59 0.00
CA LYS A 194 5.80 14.18 -1.15
C LYS A 194 6.52 13.97 -2.48
N ASN A 195 7.84 13.80 -2.44
CA ASN A 195 8.64 13.57 -3.64
C ASN A 195 8.66 12.10 -4.09
N ILE A 196 8.32 11.13 -3.24
CA ILE A 196 8.36 9.70 -3.59
C ILE A 196 7.58 9.38 -4.88
N PRO A 197 6.27 9.69 -4.98
CA PRO A 197 5.53 9.37 -6.20
C PRO A 197 5.95 10.21 -7.40
N ARG A 198 6.55 11.38 -7.18
CA ARG A 198 7.11 12.23 -8.26
C ARG A 198 8.37 11.62 -8.84
N TRP A 199 9.29 11.15 -7.99
CA TRP A 199 10.48 10.43 -8.44
C TRP A 199 10.11 9.16 -9.21
N ASN A 200 9.11 8.41 -8.74
CA ASN A 200 8.65 7.22 -9.44
C ASN A 200 8.01 7.56 -10.80
N PHE A 201 7.26 8.66 -10.87
CA PHE A 201 6.71 9.17 -12.12
C PHE A 201 7.80 9.66 -13.08
N GLU A 202 8.76 10.45 -12.59
CA GLU A 202 9.88 10.98 -13.35
C GLU A 202 10.81 9.88 -13.86
N LEU A 203 11.02 8.83 -13.08
CA LEU A 203 11.81 7.68 -13.55
C LEU A 203 11.19 7.09 -14.82
N LEU A 204 9.87 7.03 -14.90
CA LEU A 204 9.15 6.51 -16.07
C LEU A 204 8.91 7.53 -17.19
N ASN A 205 8.95 8.83 -16.89
CA ASN A 205 8.55 9.90 -17.82
C ASN A 205 9.70 10.87 -18.17
N GLY A 206 10.87 10.71 -17.57
CA GLY A 206 12.04 11.55 -17.78
C GLY A 206 12.60 11.38 -19.19
N GLU A 207 12.81 12.50 -19.88
CA GLU A 207 13.19 12.61 -21.29
C GLU A 207 14.51 11.91 -21.68
N GLY A 208 15.25 11.31 -20.74
CA GLY A 208 16.48 10.54 -20.97
C GLY A 208 16.38 9.02 -20.78
N SER A 209 15.30 8.49 -20.17
CA SER A 209 15.18 7.05 -19.82
C SER A 209 14.09 6.34 -20.63
N VAL A 210 13.24 7.13 -21.28
CA VAL A 210 12.31 6.67 -22.30
C VAL A 210 12.61 7.56 -23.50
N GLN A 211 13.57 7.16 -24.35
CA GLN A 211 13.64 7.76 -25.68
C GLN A 211 12.23 7.71 -26.25
N LYS A 212 11.69 8.89 -26.55
CA LYS A 212 10.40 9.10 -27.22
C LYS A 212 10.23 7.97 -28.22
N TYR A 213 9.18 7.18 -28.00
CA TYR A 213 8.75 6.06 -28.82
C TYR A 213 8.61 6.49 -30.29
N GLU A 214 9.72 6.61 -31.02
CA GLU A 214 9.75 6.92 -32.43
C GLU A 214 9.54 5.63 -33.22
N VAL A 215 8.54 5.74 -34.10
CA VAL A 215 7.95 4.69 -34.91
C VAL A 215 8.90 4.36 -36.07
N SER A 216 10.04 3.70 -35.82
CA SER A 216 10.81 3.08 -36.92
C SER A 216 11.98 2.17 -36.45
N THR A 217 11.70 0.99 -35.90
CA THR A 217 12.66 -0.15 -35.95
C THR A 217 11.99 -1.47 -35.55
N THR A 218 12.60 -2.59 -35.95
CA THR A 218 12.09 -3.97 -35.84
C THR A 218 11.84 -4.44 -34.40
N ASP A 219 10.84 -5.31 -34.19
CA ASP A 219 10.31 -5.70 -32.87
C ASP A 219 11.33 -6.35 -31.91
N MET A 220 12.40 -6.99 -32.41
CA MET A 220 13.47 -7.53 -31.57
C MET A 220 14.35 -6.45 -30.93
N GLU A 221 14.68 -5.39 -31.67
CA GLU A 221 15.46 -4.26 -31.13
C GLU A 221 14.64 -3.43 -30.15
N LYS A 222 13.31 -3.32 -30.39
CA LYS A 222 12.38 -2.73 -29.42
C LYS A 222 12.31 -3.53 -28.12
N ASN A 223 12.26 -4.87 -28.20
CA ASN A 223 12.22 -5.73 -27.02
C ASN A 223 13.51 -5.60 -26.19
N GLN A 224 14.66 -5.55 -26.86
CA GLN A 224 15.94 -5.38 -26.17
C GLN A 224 16.09 -3.98 -25.55
N ALA A 225 15.72 -2.91 -26.27
CA ALA A 225 15.77 -1.55 -25.75
C ALA A 225 14.78 -1.33 -24.59
N LEU A 226 13.59 -1.92 -24.66
CA LEU A 226 12.60 -1.85 -23.58
C LEU A 226 13.04 -2.68 -22.37
N LYS A 227 13.70 -3.82 -22.59
CA LYS A 227 14.34 -4.61 -21.54
C LYS A 227 15.46 -3.83 -20.85
N GLU A 228 16.40 -3.27 -21.60
CA GLU A 228 17.53 -2.49 -21.06
C GLU A 228 17.04 -1.22 -20.31
N ASN A 229 16.00 -0.56 -20.82
CA ASN A 229 15.37 0.55 -20.12
C ASN A 229 14.66 0.06 -18.84
N LEU A 230 13.88 -1.01 -18.88
CA LEU A 230 13.23 -1.50 -17.66
C LEU A 230 14.24 -2.03 -16.63
N GLU A 231 15.31 -2.70 -17.05
CA GLU A 231 16.41 -3.15 -16.18
C GLU A 231 17.16 -1.97 -15.53
N THR A 232 17.28 -0.83 -16.22
CA THR A 232 17.84 0.41 -15.64
C THR A 232 16.83 1.18 -14.78
N LEU A 233 15.53 1.00 -15.01
CA LEU A 233 14.43 1.58 -14.23
C LEU A 233 14.09 0.76 -12.98
N ILE A 234 14.46 -0.53 -12.91
CA ILE A 234 14.40 -1.37 -11.72
C ILE A 234 15.64 -1.03 -10.88
N PRO A 235 15.55 -0.17 -9.86
CA PRO A 235 16.75 0.32 -9.24
C PRO A 235 17.27 -0.75 -8.28
N GLU A 236 18.59 -1.00 -8.29
CA GLU A 236 19.26 -1.62 -7.14
C GLU A 236 19.07 -0.78 -5.85
N ILE A 237 18.78 0.52 -6.03
CA ILE A 237 18.56 1.53 -4.98
C ILE A 237 17.31 2.34 -5.36
N GLY A 238 16.13 1.82 -5.03
CA GLY A 238 14.86 2.41 -5.49
C GLY A 238 14.04 2.90 -4.32
N GLY A 239 13.76 4.21 -4.29
CA GLY A 239 12.80 4.86 -3.39
C GLY A 239 11.35 4.40 -3.54
N TYR A 240 11.13 3.16 -4.01
CA TYR A 240 9.85 2.46 -4.07
C TYR A 240 9.43 1.92 -2.70
N ALA A 241 9.63 2.69 -1.63
CA ALA A 241 9.10 2.32 -0.33
C ALA A 241 7.66 2.84 -0.25
N PRO A 242 6.63 1.98 -0.11
CA PRO A 242 5.23 2.43 -0.07
C PRO A 242 4.84 3.15 1.23
N GLY A 243 5.73 3.94 1.84
CA GLY A 243 5.42 4.72 3.04
C GLY A 243 6.55 4.91 4.05
N GLU A 244 7.70 4.26 3.90
CA GLU A 244 8.84 4.47 4.81
C GLU A 244 9.94 5.28 4.12
N PRO A 245 10.35 6.45 4.67
CA PRO A 245 11.57 7.09 4.22
C PRO A 245 12.74 6.18 4.56
N ILE A 246 13.35 5.58 3.53
CA ILE A 246 14.66 4.97 3.70
C ILE A 246 15.63 6.14 3.92
N ASP A 247 16.35 6.14 5.04
CA ASP A 247 17.45 7.07 5.31
C ASP A 247 18.56 6.84 4.26
N THR A 248 18.39 7.36 3.04
CA THR A 248 19.42 7.37 2.02
C THR A 248 20.14 8.70 2.06
N ARG A 249 21.31 8.69 2.72
CA ARG A 249 22.36 9.70 2.53
C ARG A 249 22.74 9.74 1.04
N VAL A 250 22.13 10.62 0.28
CA VAL A 250 22.74 11.09 -0.97
C VAL A 250 23.86 12.03 -0.53
N LYS A 251 25.11 11.55 -0.57
CA LYS A 251 26.26 12.46 -0.53
C LYS A 251 26.16 13.34 -1.77
N LYS A 252 26.07 14.65 -1.53
CA LYS A 252 26.23 15.70 -2.55
C LYS A 252 27.58 15.59 -3.24
#